data_AF-V9LGD4-F1
#
_entry.id   AF-V9LGD4-F1
#
_cell.length_a   1.000
_cell.length_b   1.000
_cell.length_c   1.000
_cell.angle_alpha   90.00
_cell.angle_beta   90.00
_cell.angle_gamma   90.00
#
_symmetry.space_group_name_H-M   'P 1'
#
loop_
_entity.id
_entity.type
_entity.pdbx_description
1 polymer ?
#
loop_
_entity_poly.entity_id
_entity_poly.type
_entity_poly.pdbx_seq_one_letter_code
_entity_poly.pdbx_strand_id
1 'polypeptide(L)'
;MAVYEVYSHPRLIRYRTSICTKATVFLATVLGLTYIPPLLVAYRSHGFWLKVSTYEEQPNVRFQYEVLMIAGTSTDGDFVAWSTFKKFNDLQGDNLRVPVITVMEEDKNQDGKMDRLNFRLEIPLQSSEQVQSLQLILTFSYQLFRMSTFVMQRS
;
A
#
# COMPACT_ATOMS: atom_id res chain seq x y z
N MET A 1 -37.13 -58.49 -63.62
CA MET A 1 -38.36 -58.01 -62.92
C MET A 1 -37.93 -56.95 -61.92
N ALA A 2 -38.36 -55.71 -62.11
CA ALA A 2 -38.00 -54.59 -61.24
C ALA A 2 -38.91 -54.60 -60.00
N VAL A 3 -38.31 -54.62 -58.81
CA VAL A 3 -39.03 -54.55 -57.54
C VAL A 3 -39.39 -53.09 -57.30
N TYR A 4 -40.70 -52.78 -57.26
CA TYR A 4 -41.21 -51.44 -57.06
C TYR A 4 -41.53 -51.23 -55.57
N GLU A 5 -40.79 -50.34 -54.91
CA GLU A 5 -41.01 -50.03 -53.50
C GLU A 5 -42.12 -48.97 -53.40
N VAL A 6 -43.31 -49.41 -52.98
CA VAL A 6 -44.54 -48.59 -53.06
C VAL A 6 -44.64 -47.57 -51.91
N TYR A 7 -43.95 -47.79 -50.78
CA TYR A 7 -44.02 -46.89 -49.63
C TYR A 7 -42.86 -47.12 -48.66
N SER A 8 -42.15 -46.05 -48.28
CA SER A 8 -41.14 -46.07 -47.21
C SER A 8 -41.40 -44.91 -46.25
N HIS A 9 -41.32 -45.18 -44.94
CA HIS A 9 -41.45 -44.14 -43.92
C HIS A 9 -40.31 -44.28 -42.91
N PRO A 10 -39.57 -43.21 -42.56
CA PRO A 10 -38.49 -43.29 -41.58
C PRO A 10 -39.06 -43.62 -40.20
N ARG A 11 -38.56 -44.69 -39.59
CA ARG A 11 -38.90 -45.11 -38.22
C ARG A 11 -37.81 -44.63 -37.26
N LEU A 12 -38.10 -43.60 -36.48
CA LEU A 12 -37.21 -43.11 -35.42
C LEU A 12 -37.27 -44.07 -34.22
N ILE A 13 -36.25 -44.92 -34.06
CA ILE A 13 -36.10 -45.77 -32.87
C ILE A 13 -35.47 -44.94 -31.76
N ARG A 14 -36.28 -44.49 -30.79
CA ARG A 14 -35.78 -43.83 -29.58
C ARG A 14 -35.46 -44.87 -28.51
N TYR A 15 -34.19 -45.12 -28.29
CA TYR A 15 -33.72 -45.95 -27.17
C TYR A 15 -33.92 -45.18 -25.85
N ARG A 16 -34.87 -45.63 -25.04
CA ARG A 16 -35.08 -45.10 -23.68
C ARG A 16 -34.22 -45.90 -22.70
N THR A 17 -33.20 -45.28 -22.12
CA THR A 17 -32.43 -45.89 -21.02
C THR A 17 -33.12 -45.61 -19.69
N SER A 18 -33.29 -46.63 -18.86
CA SER A 18 -33.74 -46.47 -17.47
C SER A 18 -32.63 -45.89 -16.61
N ILE A 19 -33.00 -45.11 -15.58
CA ILE A 19 -32.10 -44.35 -14.70
C ILE A 19 -31.07 -45.27 -13.99
N CYS A 20 -31.35 -46.57 -13.89
CA CYS A 20 -30.55 -47.56 -13.16
C CYS A 20 -29.88 -48.60 -14.08
N THR A 21 -29.16 -48.16 -15.12
CA THR A 21 -28.42 -49.05 -16.04
C THR A 21 -26.91 -48.91 -15.80
N LYS A 22 -26.09 -49.94 -16.06
CA LYS A 22 -24.61 -49.83 -15.90
C LYS A 22 -24.00 -48.63 -16.64
N ALA A 23 -24.59 -48.23 -17.77
CA ALA A 23 -24.17 -47.04 -18.52
C ALA A 23 -24.42 -45.71 -17.79
N THR A 24 -25.54 -45.58 -17.05
CA THR A 24 -25.83 -44.37 -16.28
C THR A 24 -24.91 -44.26 -15.06
N VAL A 25 -24.60 -45.39 -14.41
CA VAL A 25 -23.60 -45.45 -13.33
C VAL A 25 -22.21 -45.09 -13.83
N PHE A 26 -21.79 -45.61 -14.99
CA PHE A 26 -20.51 -45.26 -15.61
C PHE A 26 -20.43 -43.77 -15.93
N LEU A 27 -21.47 -43.21 -16.57
CA LEU A 27 -21.53 -41.78 -16.89
C LEU A 27 -21.50 -40.91 -15.62
N ALA A 28 -22.27 -41.27 -14.58
CA ALA A 28 -22.26 -40.57 -13.30
C ALA A 28 -20.87 -40.59 -12.62
N THR A 29 -20.18 -41.73 -12.70
CA THR A 29 -18.82 -41.88 -12.15
C THR A 29 -17.81 -41.00 -12.90
N VAL A 30 -17.87 -40.98 -14.24
CA VAL A 30 -17.00 -40.12 -15.06
C VAL A 30 -17.29 -38.64 -14.81
N LEU A 31 -18.58 -38.25 -14.72
CA LEU A 31 -18.96 -36.88 -14.39
C LEU A 31 -18.46 -36.48 -13.00
N GLY A 32 -18.65 -37.35 -12.00
CA GLY A 32 -18.12 -37.13 -10.65
C GLY A 32 -16.61 -36.93 -10.67
N LEU A 33 -15.87 -37.81 -11.33
CA LEU A 33 -14.41 -37.72 -11.42
C LEU A 33 -13.92 -36.53 -12.25
N THR A 34 -14.74 -35.99 -13.16
CA THR A 34 -14.38 -34.83 -13.97
C THR A 34 -14.59 -33.52 -13.19
N TYR A 35 -15.67 -33.41 -12.41
CA TYR A 35 -16.03 -32.14 -11.76
C TYR A 35 -15.62 -32.05 -10.28
N ILE A 36 -15.59 -33.16 -9.54
CA ILE A 36 -15.27 -33.14 -8.11
C ILE A 36 -13.80 -32.78 -7.85
N PRO A 37 -12.79 -33.32 -8.57
CA PRO A 37 -11.39 -32.98 -8.30
C PRO A 37 -11.03 -31.51 -8.54
N PRO A 38 -11.39 -30.85 -9.67
CA PRO A 38 -11.11 -29.42 -9.83
C PRO A 38 -11.81 -28.57 -8.77
N LEU A 39 -13.03 -28.93 -8.37
CA LEU A 39 -13.76 -28.24 -7.30
C LEU A 39 -13.05 -28.37 -5.94
N LEU A 40 -12.58 -29.57 -5.59
CA LEU A 40 -11.82 -29.82 -4.36
C LEU A 40 -10.49 -29.07 -4.35
N VAL A 41 -9.76 -29.10 -5.46
CA VAL A 41 -8.51 -28.35 -5.62
C VAL A 41 -8.78 -26.87 -5.41
N ALA A 42 -9.78 -26.30 -6.08
CA ALA A 42 -10.07 -24.89 -5.97
C ALA A 42 -10.61 -24.48 -4.58
N TYR A 43 -11.35 -25.36 -3.90
CA TYR A 43 -11.78 -25.17 -2.51
C TYR A 43 -10.59 -25.19 -1.54
N ARG A 44 -9.67 -26.17 -1.68
CA ARG A 44 -8.46 -26.28 -0.83
C ARG A 44 -7.41 -25.21 -1.13
N SER A 45 -7.40 -24.66 -2.33
CA SER A 45 -6.44 -23.62 -2.72
C SER A 45 -6.74 -22.26 -2.08
N HIS A 46 -7.84 -22.12 -1.32
CA HIS A 46 -8.31 -20.86 -0.72
C HIS A 46 -8.49 -19.69 -1.72
N GLY A 47 -8.37 -19.94 -3.03
CA GLY A 47 -8.38 -18.92 -4.08
C GLY A 47 -9.77 -18.46 -4.52
N PHE A 48 -10.81 -19.24 -4.23
CA PHE A 48 -12.19 -18.90 -4.63
C PHE A 48 -12.80 -17.71 -3.86
N TRP A 49 -12.20 -17.31 -2.74
CA TRP A 49 -12.79 -16.31 -1.82
C TRP A 49 -11.73 -15.46 -1.11
N LEU A 50 -10.58 -15.20 -1.74
CA LEU A 50 -9.62 -14.24 -1.19
C LEU A 50 -10.17 -12.82 -1.41
N LYS A 51 -10.93 -12.30 -0.43
CA LYS A 51 -11.62 -11.02 -0.58
C LYS A 51 -10.69 -9.82 -0.44
N VAL A 52 -9.79 -9.81 0.54
CA VAL A 52 -8.74 -8.80 0.76
C VAL A 52 -7.69 -9.42 1.68
N SER A 53 -6.41 -9.22 1.39
CA SER A 53 -5.33 -9.45 2.35
C SER A 53 -4.77 -8.10 2.80
N THR A 54 -5.07 -7.69 4.03
CA THR A 54 -4.49 -6.48 4.64
C THR A 54 -3.14 -6.85 5.24
N TYR A 55 -2.10 -6.10 4.89
CA TYR A 55 -0.77 -6.25 5.47
C TYR A 55 -0.39 -4.95 6.16
N GLU A 56 -0.05 -5.05 7.43
CA GLU A 56 0.52 -3.96 8.20
C GLU A 56 2.01 -4.23 8.35
N GLU A 57 2.84 -3.25 7.99
CA GLU A 57 4.27 -3.27 8.27
C GLU A 57 4.66 -2.02 9.05
N GLN A 58 5.57 -2.18 9.99
CA GLN A 58 6.13 -1.06 10.74
C GLN A 58 7.31 -0.49 9.92
N PRO A 59 7.16 0.70 9.34
CA PRO A 59 8.20 1.31 8.52
C PRO A 59 9.42 1.68 9.36
N ASN A 60 10.59 1.72 8.72
CA ASN A 60 11.77 2.35 9.30
C ASN A 60 11.73 3.84 8.98
N VAL A 61 11.42 4.64 10.00
CA VAL A 61 11.43 6.11 9.92
C VAL A 61 12.70 6.60 10.58
N ARG A 62 13.49 7.37 9.85
CA ARG A 62 14.71 8.00 10.39
C ARG A 62 14.68 9.49 10.10
N PHE A 63 14.98 10.28 11.12
CA PHE A 63 15.15 11.71 10.91
C PHE A 63 16.44 11.98 10.14
N GLN A 64 16.37 12.73 9.05
CA GLN A 64 17.54 12.96 8.17
C GLN A 64 18.46 14.08 8.68
N TYR A 65 18.13 14.68 9.83
CA TYR A 65 18.80 15.86 10.37
C TYR A 65 18.80 17.05 9.40
N GLU A 66 17.87 17.09 8.43
CA GLU A 66 17.68 18.27 7.60
C GLU A 66 16.46 19.06 8.06
N VAL A 67 16.71 20.33 8.36
CA VAL A 67 15.75 21.24 8.98
C VAL A 67 15.74 22.54 8.20
N LEU A 68 14.55 23.09 7.99
CA LEU A 68 14.36 24.43 7.50
C LEU A 68 13.38 25.15 8.41
N MET A 69 13.76 26.35 8.83
CA MET A 69 13.01 27.16 9.77
C MET A 69 12.94 28.60 9.27
N ILE A 70 11.74 29.18 9.36
CA ILE A 70 11.45 30.58 9.07
C ILE A 70 10.58 31.09 10.21
N ALA A 71 11.02 32.14 10.89
CA ALA A 71 10.31 32.79 11.98
C ALA A 71 10.01 34.25 11.59
N GLY A 72 8.76 34.66 11.57
CA GLY A 72 8.38 36.06 11.38
C GLY A 72 8.56 36.85 12.67
N THR A 73 9.33 37.94 12.64
CA THR A 73 9.68 38.76 13.81
C THR A 73 8.89 40.06 13.91
N SER A 74 8.21 40.49 12.85
CA SER A 74 7.38 41.69 12.84
C SER A 74 6.15 41.54 11.95
N THR A 75 5.14 42.40 12.16
CA THR A 75 4.00 42.55 11.24
C THR A 75 4.39 43.23 9.93
N ASP A 76 5.54 43.92 9.90
CA ASP A 76 6.04 44.68 8.75
C ASP A 76 6.76 43.79 7.71
N GLY A 77 6.83 42.48 7.94
CA GLY A 77 7.41 41.51 7.02
C GLY A 77 8.84 41.09 7.34
N ASP A 78 9.41 41.55 8.46
CA ASP A 78 10.71 41.06 8.93
C ASP A 78 10.62 39.59 9.34
N PHE A 79 11.61 38.82 8.90
CA PHE A 79 11.70 37.41 9.19
C PHE A 79 13.15 36.99 9.40
N VAL A 80 13.29 35.92 10.16
CA VAL A 80 14.54 35.24 10.44
C VAL A 80 14.45 33.84 9.86
N ALA A 81 15.46 33.42 9.13
CA ALA A 81 15.47 32.12 8.49
C ALA A 81 16.78 31.38 8.79
N TRP A 82 16.68 30.06 8.86
CA TRP A 82 17.84 29.19 8.94
C TRP A 82 17.49 27.80 8.44
N SER A 83 18.44 27.15 7.79
CA SER A 83 18.32 25.76 7.40
C SER A 83 19.63 25.01 7.56
N THR A 84 19.58 23.69 7.45
CA THR A 84 20.78 22.86 7.29
C THR A 84 21.35 22.92 5.87
N PHE A 85 20.58 23.45 4.90
CA PHE A 85 21.00 23.58 3.51
C PHE A 85 21.82 24.85 3.30
N LYS A 86 23.12 24.70 3.09
CA LYS A 86 24.05 25.83 2.89
C LYS A 86 23.57 26.83 1.83
N LYS A 87 23.12 26.34 0.67
CA LYS A 87 22.63 27.18 -0.44
C LYS A 87 21.46 28.07 -0.05
N PHE A 88 20.55 27.58 0.80
CA PHE A 88 19.43 28.38 1.27
C PHE A 88 19.92 29.47 2.23
N ASN A 89 20.83 29.12 3.15
CA ASN A 89 21.40 30.09 4.10
C ASN A 89 22.18 31.21 3.39
N ASP A 90 22.93 30.86 2.35
CA ASP A 90 23.68 31.82 1.53
C ASP A 90 22.75 32.82 0.83
N LEU A 91 21.52 32.43 0.50
CA LEU A 91 20.50 33.30 -0.12
C LEU A 91 19.79 34.22 0.88
N GLN A 92 19.75 33.87 2.16
CA GLN A 92 19.05 34.66 3.18
C GLN A 92 19.83 35.88 3.67
N GLY A 93 21.17 35.87 3.53
CA GLY A 93 22.02 37.01 3.86
C GLY A 93 21.81 37.52 5.29
N ASP A 94 21.29 38.75 5.41
CA ASP A 94 21.13 39.46 6.68
C ASP A 94 20.03 38.88 7.59
N ASN A 95 19.08 38.13 7.02
CA ASN A 95 18.00 37.47 7.76
C ASN A 95 18.42 36.11 8.34
N LEU A 96 19.67 35.70 8.14
CA LEU A 96 20.20 34.44 8.63
C LEU A 96 20.48 34.51 10.14
N ARG A 97 19.84 33.62 10.91
CA ARG A 97 20.12 33.49 12.35
C ARG A 97 20.36 32.05 12.72
N VAL A 98 21.55 31.75 13.22
CA VAL A 98 21.94 30.38 13.57
C VAL A 98 21.31 29.98 14.91
N PRO A 99 20.40 28.99 14.94
CA PRO A 99 19.83 28.48 16.18
C PRO A 99 20.71 27.40 16.81
N VAL A 100 20.44 27.10 18.08
CA VAL A 100 20.95 25.90 18.76
C VAL A 100 19.91 24.79 18.60
N ILE A 101 20.34 23.63 18.10
CA ILE A 101 19.46 22.49 17.85
C ILE A 101 19.96 21.29 18.63
N THR A 102 19.04 20.65 19.35
CA THR A 102 19.28 19.39 20.05
C THR A 102 18.28 18.36 19.56
N VAL A 103 18.78 17.18 19.20
CA VAL A 103 17.99 16.08 18.65
C VAL A 103 18.29 14.81 19.42
N MET A 104 17.25 14.11 19.85
CA MET A 104 17.37 12.84 20.52
C MET A 104 16.29 11.90 20.00
N GLU A 105 16.71 10.76 19.43
CA GLU A 105 15.82 9.67 19.03
C GLU A 105 15.79 8.63 20.17
N GLU A 106 14.59 8.27 20.62
CA GLU A 106 14.37 7.28 21.67
C GLU A 106 13.71 6.03 21.10
N ASP A 107 14.30 4.89 21.43
CA ASP A 107 13.73 3.56 21.25
C ASP A 107 13.12 3.13 22.61
N LYS A 108 11.79 3.16 22.71
CA LYS A 108 11.10 2.99 24.00
C LYS A 108 10.94 1.51 24.35
N ASN A 109 10.77 0.65 23.35
CA ASN A 109 10.54 -0.77 23.52
C ASN A 109 11.82 -1.62 23.34
N GLN A 110 12.94 -0.98 22.99
CA GLN A 110 14.26 -1.59 22.74
C GLN A 110 14.24 -2.60 21.59
N ASP A 111 13.39 -2.38 20.58
CA ASP A 111 13.27 -3.27 19.42
C ASP A 111 14.26 -2.93 18.27
N GLY A 112 15.07 -1.88 18.45
CA GLY A 112 16.04 -1.38 17.48
C GLY A 112 15.47 -0.35 16.51
N LYS A 113 14.19 0.00 16.63
CA LYS A 113 13.52 1.06 15.86
C LYS A 113 13.30 2.27 16.75
N MET A 114 13.48 3.45 16.15
CA MET A 114 13.28 4.70 16.87
C MET A 114 11.78 5.01 16.90
N ASP A 115 11.23 5.17 18.10
CA ASP A 115 9.80 5.41 18.32
C ASP A 115 9.48 6.91 18.42
N ARG A 116 10.36 7.66 19.09
CA ARG A 116 10.10 9.05 19.46
C ARG A 116 11.28 9.94 19.07
N LEU A 117 10.96 11.05 18.40
CA LEU A 117 11.91 12.14 18.15
C LEU A 117 11.66 13.27 19.15
N ASN A 118 12.66 13.54 19.99
CA ASN A 118 12.71 14.73 20.83
C ASN A 118 13.57 15.79 20.13
N PHE A 119 12.90 16.79 19.57
CA PHE A 119 13.52 17.90 18.85
C PHE A 119 13.38 19.19 19.65
N ARG A 120 14.51 19.85 19.94
CA ARG A 120 14.56 21.17 20.59
C ARG A 120 15.34 22.13 19.70
N LEU A 121 14.75 23.31 19.50
CA LEU A 121 15.32 24.38 18.70
C LEU A 121 15.20 25.69 19.48
N GLU A 122 16.33 26.38 19.63
CA GLU A 122 16.46 27.63 20.37
C GLU A 122 17.05 28.69 19.44
N ILE A 123 16.33 29.79 19.23
CA ILE A 123 16.73 30.87 18.32
C ILE A 123 17.17 32.07 19.16
N PRO A 124 18.36 32.65 18.90
CA PRO A 124 18.78 33.87 19.58
C PRO A 124 18.08 35.09 18.97
N LEU A 125 17.07 35.59 19.67
CA LEU A 125 16.30 36.80 19.33
C LEU A 125 16.88 38.04 20.00
N GLN A 126 16.77 39.20 19.34
CA GLN A 126 17.08 40.49 19.98
C GLN A 126 15.92 40.96 20.86
N SER A 127 16.21 41.84 21.83
CA SER A 127 15.21 42.40 22.75
C SER A 127 14.07 43.16 22.05
N SER A 128 14.29 43.61 20.82
CA SER A 128 13.32 44.30 19.97
C SER A 128 12.52 43.37 19.05
N GLU A 129 12.90 42.10 18.92
CA GLU A 129 12.29 41.14 18.00
C GLU A 129 11.31 40.24 18.76
N GLN A 130 10.09 40.08 18.25
CA GLN A 130 9.10 39.16 18.81
C GLN A 130 8.64 38.17 17.76
N VAL A 131 8.74 36.88 18.04
CA VAL A 131 8.28 35.84 17.10
C VAL A 131 6.75 35.84 17.05
N GLN A 132 6.20 36.17 15.89
CA GLN A 132 4.76 36.16 15.62
C GLN A 132 4.32 34.90 14.89
N SER A 133 5.18 34.37 14.01
CA SER A 133 4.91 33.16 13.24
C SER A 133 6.15 32.28 13.17
N LEU A 134 5.96 30.96 13.13
CA LEU A 134 7.03 29.99 12.97
C LEU A 134 6.60 28.93 11.96
N GLN A 135 7.39 28.79 10.90
CA GLN A 135 7.30 27.71 9.94
C GLN A 135 8.52 26.82 10.09
N LEU A 136 8.28 25.54 10.39
CA LEU A 136 9.32 24.54 10.59
C LEU A 136 9.06 23.35 9.67
N ILE A 137 10.05 22.99 8.87
CA ILE A 137 10.04 21.81 8.01
C ILE A 137 11.13 20.87 8.50
N LEU A 138 10.72 19.64 8.82
CA LEU A 138 11.58 18.54 9.23
C LEU A 138 11.53 17.45 8.17
N THR A 139 12.69 16.93 7.79
CA THR A 139 12.79 15.89 6.77
C THR A 139 13.03 14.52 7.39
N PHE A 140 12.33 13.52 6.87
CA PHE A 140 12.40 12.14 7.34
C PHE A 140 12.61 11.21 6.16
N SER A 141 13.45 10.19 6.33
CA SER A 141 13.53 9.08 5.39
C SER A 141 12.59 7.98 5.84
N TYR A 142 11.83 7.45 4.89
CA TYR A 142 10.83 6.42 5.12
C TYR A 142 11.15 5.20 4.26
N GLN A 143 11.38 4.06 4.89
CA GLN A 143 11.70 2.81 4.21
C GLN A 143 10.72 1.71 4.62
N LEU A 144 10.12 1.08 3.61
CA LEU A 144 9.25 -0.10 3.72
C LEU A 144 10.03 -1.34 3.26
N PHE A 145 9.77 -2.48 3.88
CA PHE A 145 10.63 -3.67 3.68
C PHE A 145 10.02 -4.70 2.74
N ARG A 146 8.69 -4.87 2.74
CA ARG A 146 8.08 -6.06 2.13
C ARG A 146 7.37 -5.85 0.81
N MET A 147 6.59 -4.79 0.63
CA MET A 147 5.73 -4.64 -0.56
C MET A 147 5.60 -3.16 -0.95
N SER A 148 6.58 -2.62 -1.66
CA SER A 148 6.58 -1.24 -2.17
C SER A 148 5.81 -1.05 -3.48
N THR A 149 4.70 -1.77 -3.68
CA THR A 149 3.87 -1.64 -4.89
C THR A 149 2.65 -0.78 -4.60
N PHE A 150 2.85 0.54 -4.55
CA PHE A 150 1.72 1.48 -4.54
C PHE A 150 1.04 1.47 -5.91
N VAL A 151 -0.11 0.82 -6.03
CA VAL A 151 -0.97 0.97 -7.21
C VAL A 151 -2.07 1.97 -6.85
N MET A 152 -1.92 3.21 -7.32
CA MET A 152 -2.95 4.24 -7.16
C MET A 152 -4.18 3.83 -8.00
N GLN A 153 -5.25 3.41 -7.32
CA GLN A 153 -6.51 3.09 -7.97
C GLN A 153 -7.24 4.40 -8.30
N ARG A 154 -7.33 4.75 -9.59
CA ARG A 154 -8.20 5.83 -10.06
C ARG A 154 -9.65 5.44 -9.79
N SER A 155 -10.35 6.27 -9.02
CA SER A 155 -11.82 6.30 -8.97
C SER A 155 -12.38 7.04 -10.17
#